data_AF-A0A8X6LUQ3-F1
#
_entry.id   AF-A0A8X6LUQ3-F1
#
_cell.length_a   1.000
_cell.length_b   1.000
_cell.length_c   1.000
_cell.angle_alpha   90.00
_cell.angle_beta   90.00
_cell.angle_gamma   90.00
#
_symmetry.space_group_name_H-M   'P 1'
#
loop_
_entity.id
_entity.type
_entity.pdbx_description
1 polymer ?
#
loop_
_entity_poly.entity_id
_entity_poly.type
_entity_poly.pdbx_seq_one_letter_code
_entity_poly.pdbx_strand_id
1 'polypeptide(L)'
;MPFSPADLQDPCEDIECQFGSFCKPSIDGQTARCICPEDCPYQGSDQSVVCGTDGKNYPNVCELKKTSCRQMRKIEVKFDGVCGKYCIRFPFENN
;
A
#
# COMPACT_ATOMS: atom_id res chain seq x y z
N MET A 1 -27.16 -23.46 25.20
CA MET A 1 -27.12 -22.51 24.08
C MET A 1 -25.66 -22.38 23.67
N PRO A 2 -25.19 -23.07 22.61
CA PRO A 2 -23.82 -22.89 22.17
C PRO A 2 -23.76 -21.62 21.32
N PHE A 3 -23.20 -20.54 21.87
CA PHE A 3 -22.70 -19.45 21.05
C PHE A 3 -21.45 -20.00 20.36
N SER A 4 -21.60 -20.49 19.13
CA SER A 4 -20.49 -20.98 18.32
C SER A 4 -19.52 -19.81 18.04
N PRO A 5 -18.22 -19.94 18.35
CA PRO A 5 -17.18 -18.96 18.00
C PRO A 5 -16.75 -19.10 16.52
N ALA A 6 -17.67 -19.46 15.63
CA ALA A 6 -17.42 -19.72 14.23
C ALA A 6 -17.98 -18.56 13.41
N ASP A 7 -17.25 -17.43 13.38
CA ASP A 7 -17.07 -16.61 12.17
C ASP A 7 -16.03 -15.50 12.42
N LEU A 8 -14.96 -15.79 13.16
CA LEU A 8 -13.79 -14.90 13.19
C LEU A 8 -12.88 -15.19 11.98
N GLN A 9 -13.49 -15.41 10.80
CA GLN A 9 -12.72 -15.51 9.57
C GLN A 9 -12.51 -14.07 9.13
N ASP A 10 -11.32 -13.53 9.35
CA ASP A 10 -10.99 -12.20 8.89
C ASP A 10 -11.29 -12.15 7.39
N PRO A 11 -12.28 -11.36 6.93
CA PRO A 11 -12.63 -11.33 5.50
C PRO A 11 -11.49 -10.71 4.68
N CYS A 12 -10.42 -10.27 5.33
CA CYS A 12 -9.18 -9.78 4.76
C CYS A 12 -8.08 -10.84 4.62
N GLU A 13 -8.31 -12.08 5.06
CA GLU A 13 -7.30 -13.15 5.02
C GLU A 13 -6.99 -13.61 3.59
N ASP A 14 -8.01 -13.63 2.72
CA ASP A 14 -7.89 -14.02 1.30
C ASP A 14 -7.96 -12.81 0.33
N ILE A 15 -8.08 -11.59 0.85
CA ILE A 15 -8.23 -10.39 0.01
C ILE A 15 -6.89 -9.68 -0.18
N GLU A 16 -6.34 -9.80 -1.38
CA GLU A 16 -5.21 -9.00 -1.84
C GLU A 16 -5.68 -7.67 -2.46
N CYS A 17 -5.67 -6.63 -1.64
CA CYS A 17 -6.01 -5.28 -2.07
C CYS A 17 -4.93 -4.67 -2.99
N GLN A 18 -5.34 -4.23 -4.18
CA GLN A 18 -4.43 -3.64 -5.19
C GLN A 18 -4.10 -2.17 -4.89
N PHE A 19 -3.09 -1.63 -5.58
CA PHE A 19 -2.76 -0.19 -5.53
C PHE A 19 -2.34 0.31 -4.13
N GLY A 20 -1.84 -0.57 -3.26
CA GLY A 20 -1.47 -0.19 -1.90
C GLY A 20 -2.66 0.14 -0.99
N SER A 21 -3.89 -0.20 -1.40
CA SER A 21 -5.02 -0.18 -0.48
C SER A 21 -4.85 -1.25 0.60
N PHE A 22 -5.43 -1.00 1.78
CA PHE A 22 -5.47 -1.99 2.84
C PHE A 22 -6.88 -2.54 2.97
N CYS A 23 -6.95 -3.82 3.28
CA CYS A 23 -8.20 -4.48 3.55
C CYS A 23 -8.69 -4.05 4.93
N LYS A 24 -9.95 -3.59 5.00
CA LYS A 24 -10.63 -3.31 6.26
C LYS A 24 -11.93 -4.13 6.32
N PRO A 25 -12.14 -4.93 7.37
CA PRO A 25 -13.41 -5.61 7.58
C PRO A 25 -14.53 -4.58 7.81
N SER A 26 -15.71 -4.86 7.26
CA SER A 26 -16.90 -4.05 7.48
C SER A 26 -17.46 -4.28 8.88
N ILE A 27 -18.32 -3.36 9.34
CA ILE A 27 -18.93 -3.45 10.68
C ILE A 27 -19.69 -4.76 10.91
N ASP A 28 -20.17 -5.35 9.82
CA ASP A 28 -20.92 -6.61 9.80
C ASP A 28 -20.04 -7.84 10.02
N GLY A 29 -18.71 -7.70 10.00
CA GLY A 29 -17.75 -8.81 10.16
C GLY A 29 -17.68 -9.78 8.96
N GLN A 30 -18.71 -9.82 8.13
CA GLN A 30 -18.89 -10.79 7.04
C GLN A 30 -18.29 -10.34 5.69
N THR A 31 -18.01 -9.05 5.52
CA THR A 31 -17.51 -8.50 4.25
C THR A 31 -16.31 -7.60 4.48
N ALA A 32 -15.30 -7.72 3.64
CA ALA A 32 -14.15 -6.81 3.64
C ALA A 32 -14.20 -5.82 2.48
N ARG A 33 -13.56 -4.67 2.68
CA ARG A 33 -13.44 -3.63 1.66
C ARG A 33 -12.00 -3.14 1.60
N CYS A 34 -11.46 -3.05 0.39
CA CYS A 34 -10.20 -2.39 0.14
C CYS A 34 -10.41 -0.88 0.21
N ILE A 35 -9.71 -0.21 1.13
CA ILE A 35 -9.77 1.24 1.29
C ILE A 35 -8.38 1.84 1.15
N CYS A 36 -8.32 3.02 0.55
CA CYS A 36 -7.06 3.75 0.40
C CYS A 36 -6.61 4.32 1.74
N PRO A 37 -5.29 4.37 2.02
CA PRO A 37 -4.75 5.17 3.11
C PRO A 37 -5.08 6.63 2.92
N GLU A 38 -5.76 7.24 3.89
CA GLU A 38 -5.95 8.68 3.95
C GLU A 38 -4.97 9.33 4.91
N ASP A 39 -4.77 8.69 6.06
CA ASP A 39 -3.80 9.07 7.07
C ASP A 39 -2.62 8.09 7.05
N CYS A 40 -1.42 8.63 6.89
CA CYS A 40 -0.17 7.89 6.92
C CYS A 40 0.56 8.30 8.20
N PRO A 41 0.47 7.52 9.28
CA PRO A 41 1.09 7.90 10.53
C PRO A 41 2.61 7.98 10.36
N TYR A 42 3.18 9.13 10.68
CA TYR A 42 4.64 9.38 10.71
C TYR A 42 5.26 8.67 11.92
N GLN A 43 5.12 7.35 12.04
CA GLN A 43 5.82 6.59 13.07
C GLN A 43 7.24 6.28 12.59
N GLY A 44 8.16 7.22 12.85
CA GLY A 44 9.59 7.07 13.19
C GLY A 44 10.56 6.27 12.30
N SER A 45 10.09 5.36 11.45
CA SER A 45 10.92 4.43 10.67
C SER A 45 10.60 4.43 9.18
N ASP A 46 9.48 5.06 8.75
CA ASP A 46 9.06 5.09 7.35
C ASP A 46 9.60 6.31 6.58
N GLN A 47 10.30 7.26 7.24
CA GLN A 47 10.84 8.52 6.65
C GLN A 47 11.92 8.32 5.56
N SER A 48 12.12 7.08 5.11
CA SER A 48 12.97 6.76 3.98
C SER A 48 12.21 7.08 2.71
N VAL A 49 12.61 8.16 2.04
CA VAL A 49 12.06 8.51 0.71
C VAL A 49 12.22 7.30 -0.20
N VAL A 50 11.15 6.88 -0.87
CA VAL A 50 11.15 5.72 -1.78
C VAL A 50 10.92 6.15 -3.23
N CYS A 51 11.46 5.35 -4.14
CA CYS A 51 11.27 5.52 -5.58
C CYS A 51 10.12 4.62 -6.01
N GLY A 52 9.08 5.21 -6.56
CA GLY A 52 7.99 4.46 -7.17
C GLY A 52 8.37 3.87 -8.53
N THR A 53 7.69 2.82 -8.94
CA THR A 53 7.74 2.29 -10.31
C THR A 53 7.28 3.30 -11.37
N ASP A 54 6.60 4.38 -10.98
CA ASP A 54 6.25 5.52 -11.85
C ASP A 54 7.43 6.50 -12.05
N GLY A 55 8.59 6.23 -11.44
CA GLY A 55 9.77 7.11 -11.49
C GLY A 55 9.68 8.33 -10.57
N LYS A 56 8.60 8.45 -9.79
CA LYS A 56 8.38 9.52 -8.82
C LYS A 56 8.94 9.15 -7.45
N ASN A 57 9.48 10.14 -6.75
CA ASN A 57 9.90 9.99 -5.36
C ASN A 57 8.71 10.25 -4.42
N TYR A 58 8.59 9.40 -3.40
CA TYR A 58 7.55 9.47 -2.38
C TYR A 58 8.19 9.55 -1.00
N PRO A 59 7.71 10.42 -0.11
CA PRO A 59 8.33 10.61 1.21
C PRO A 59 8.29 9.35 2.08
N ASN A 60 7.33 8.45 1.83
CA ASN A 60 7.06 7.21 2.57
C ASN A 60 6.51 6.15 1.63
N VAL A 61 6.55 4.87 2.05
CA VAL A 61 5.81 3.79 1.40
C VAL A 61 4.31 4.02 1.50
N CYS A 62 3.83 4.53 2.64
CA CYS A 62 2.40 4.83 2.82
C CYS A 62 1.90 5.91 1.83
N GLU A 63 2.65 6.98 1.62
CA GLU A 63 2.30 8.05 0.67
C GLU A 63 2.31 7.56 -0.78
N LEU A 64 3.24 6.67 -1.12
CA LEU A 64 3.26 5.96 -2.39
C LEU A 64 1.98 5.14 -2.58
N LYS A 65 1.61 4.32 -1.58
CA LYS A 65 0.40 3.49 -1.59
C LYS A 65 -0.89 4.33 -1.68
N LYS A 66 -0.99 5.41 -0.91
CA LYS A 66 -2.08 6.39 -0.99
C LYS A 66 -2.23 6.96 -2.39
N THR A 67 -1.11 7.36 -2.99
CA THR A 67 -1.10 7.93 -4.34
C THR A 67 -1.44 6.88 -5.41
N SER A 68 -0.92 5.68 -5.27
CA SER A 68 -1.22 4.49 -6.09
C SER A 68 -2.74 4.25 -6.12
N CYS A 69 -3.36 4.20 -4.95
CA CYS A 69 -4.79 4.00 -4.78
C CYS A 69 -5.63 5.19 -5.30
N ARG A 70 -5.25 6.44 -4.99
CA ARG A 70 -5.96 7.65 -5.43
C ARG A 70 -5.88 7.89 -6.94
N GLN A 71 -4.75 7.56 -7.56
CA GLN A 71 -4.57 7.70 -9.02
C GLN A 71 -5.06 6.48 -9.80
N MET A 72 -5.53 5.42 -9.11
CA MET A 72 -5.85 4.13 -9.73
C MET A 72 -4.69 3.62 -10.61
N ARG A 73 -3.45 3.79 -10.13
CA ARG A 73 -2.24 3.35 -10.84
C ARG A 73 -1.46 2.42 -9.95
N LYS A 74 -0.98 1.30 -10.50
CA LYS A 74 -0.16 0.33 -9.75
C LYS A 74 1.26 0.86 -9.58
N ILE A 75 1.42 1.72 -8.57
CA ILE A 75 2.72 2.25 -8.16
C ILE A 75 3.21 1.37 -7.02
N GLU A 76 4.36 0.74 -7.23
CA GLU A 76 5.05 -0.11 -6.26
C GLU A 76 6.38 0.54 -5.89
N VAL A 77 6.94 0.17 -4.74
CA VAL A 77 8.28 0.61 -4.37
C VAL A 77 9.27 -0.09 -5.30
N LYS A 78 9.91 0.68 -6.16
CA LYS A 78 10.99 0.18 -7.00
C LYS A 78 12.31 0.11 -6.24
N PHE A 79 12.58 1.10 -5.40
CA PHE A 79 13.81 1.19 -4.62
C PHE A 79 13.61 2.01 -3.34
N ASP A 80 14.30 1.62 -2.25
CA ASP A 80 14.41 2.41 -1.03
C ASP A 80 15.38 3.57 -1.24
N GLY A 81 14.85 4.73 -1.58
CA GLY A 81 15.64 5.92 -1.89
C GLY A 81 14.96 6.83 -2.89
N VAL A 82 15.53 8.02 -3.07
CA VAL A 82 15.10 9.00 -4.06
C VAL A 82 15.45 8.55 -5.49
N CYS A 83 14.45 8.59 -6.39
CA CYS A 83 14.69 8.48 -7.82
C CYS A 83 15.66 9.59 -8.26
N GLY A 84 16.82 9.23 -8.81
CA GLY A 84 17.74 10.20 -9.43
C GLY A 84 18.87 10.76 -8.56
N LYS A 85 19.01 10.41 -7.28
CA LYS A 85 20.22 10.82 -6.50
C LYS A 85 21.38 9.83 -6.55
N TYR A 86 21.18 8.65 -7.11
CA TYR A 86 22.27 7.73 -7.42
C TYR A 86 22.23 7.46 -8.92
N CYS A 87 23.21 8.02 -9.64
CA CYS A 87 23.53 7.65 -11.02
C CYS A 87 24.11 6.22 -11.08
N ILE A 88 23.47 5.23 -10.44
CA ILE A 88 23.77 3.83 -10.67
C ILE A 88 22.86 3.35 -11.79
N ARG A 89 23.25 3.64 -13.02
CA ARG A 89 23.02 2.84 -14.24
C ARG A 89 21.89 1.78 -14.15
N PHE A 90 20.64 2.20 -13.95
CA PHE A 90 19.47 1.37 -14.16
C PHE A 90 18.63 2.04 -15.26
N PRO A 91 18.65 1.52 -16.50
CA PRO A 91 17.71 1.97 -17.50
C PRO A 91 16.31 1.68 -16.96
N PHE A 92 15.55 2.74 -16.71
CA PHE A 92 14.13 2.64 -16.47
C PHE A 92 13.51 2.31 -17.84
N GLU A 93 13.52 1.02 -18.21
CA GLU A 93 12.79 0.50 -19.37
C GLU A 93 11.33 0.96 -19.25
N ASN A 94 11.01 2.00 -20.01
CA ASN A 94 9.65 2.36 -20.37
C ASN A 94 9.35 1.50 -21.59
N ASN A 95 8.46 0.54 -21.42
CA ASN A 95 7.74 -0.07 -22.52
C ASN A 95 6.61 0.86 -22.95
#